data_AF-A0A3B9K1I2-F1
#
_entry.id   AF-A0A3B9K1I2-F1
#
_cell.length_a   1.000
_cell.length_b   1.000
_cell.length_c   1.000
_cell.angle_alpha   90.00
_cell.angle_beta   90.00
_cell.angle_gamma   90.00
#
_symmetry.space_group_name_H-M   'P 1'
#
loop_
_entity.id
_entity.type
_entity.pdbx_description
1 polymer ?
#
loop_
_entity_poly.entity_id
_entity_poly.type
_entity_poly.pdbx_seq_one_letter_code
_entity_poly.pdbx_strand_id
1 'polypeptide(L)' 'MKLFTSQEKTVVGPVTAERIIRFREDFGVFKSIDDLTRVKGIGPKTLDKLRKYVTI' A
#
# COMPACT_ATOMS: atom_id res chain seq x y z
N MET A 1 -13.24 1.72 -9.46
CA MET A 1 -12.23 1.69 -8.39
C MET A 1 -11.01 2.49 -8.85
N LYS A 2 -10.96 3.80 -8.58
CA LYS A 2 -9.85 4.71 -8.91
C LYS A 2 -9.21 5.13 -7.58
N LEU A 3 -8.15 4.46 -7.16
CA LEU A 3 -7.51 4.80 -5.88
C LEU A 3 -6.26 5.68 -6.02
N PHE A 4 -5.76 5.97 -7.22
CA PHE A 4 -4.52 6.74 -7.36
C PHE A 4 -4.52 7.56 -8.66
N THR A 5 -5.03 8.80 -8.64
CA THR A 5 -4.79 9.77 -9.72
C THR A 5 -4.37 11.11 -9.13
N SER A 6 -3.19 11.57 -9.58
CA SER A 6 -2.69 12.96 -9.62
C SER A 6 -2.81 13.83 -8.36
N GLN A 7 -1.64 14.22 -7.82
CA GLN A 7 -1.39 15.41 -7.00
C GLN A 7 -1.71 15.39 -5.49
N GLU A 8 -2.02 14.24 -4.89
CA GLU A 8 -1.96 14.11 -3.43
C GLU A 8 -0.64 13.48 -3.00
N LYS A 9 0.05 14.14 -2.07
CA LYS A 9 1.31 13.74 -1.42
C LYS A 9 1.30 12.25 -1.09
N THR A 10 1.75 11.39 -2.01
CA THR A 10 1.58 9.95 -1.88
C THR A 10 2.49 9.43 -0.78
N VAL A 11 1.88 8.76 0.20
CA VAL A 11 2.61 8.09 1.29
C VAL A 11 3.58 7.03 0.75
N VAL A 12 3.25 6.47 -0.42
CA VAL A 12 4.03 5.47 -1.14
C VAL A 12 4.41 5.96 -2.54
N GLY A 13 5.67 5.78 -2.93
CA GLY A 13 6.13 6.09 -4.29
C GLY A 13 5.57 5.11 -5.34
N PRO A 14 5.70 5.44 -6.65
CA PRO A 14 5.10 4.67 -7.75
C PRO A 14 5.53 3.19 -7.76
N VAL A 15 6.80 2.92 -7.49
CA VAL A 15 7.34 1.54 -7.40
C VAL A 15 6.68 0.75 -6.27
N THR A 16 6.40 1.40 -5.14
CA THR A 16 5.76 0.73 -4.00
C THR A 16 4.28 0.49 -4.30
N ALA A 17 3.60 1.45 -4.94
CA ALA A 17 2.23 1.29 -5.37
C ALA A 17 2.05 0.11 -6.34
N GLU A 18 2.95 -0.04 -7.34
CA GLU A 18 2.93 -1.20 -8.24
C GLU A 18 3.10 -2.52 -7.49
N ARG A 19 4.01 -2.56 -6.50
CA ARG A 19 4.21 -3.77 -5.69
C ARG A 19 2.99 -4.13 -4.84
N ILE A 20 2.24 -3.16 -4.34
CA ILE A 20 0.97 -3.42 -3.62
C ILE A 20 -0.03 -4.11 -4.55
N ILE A 21 -0.13 -3.62 -5.80
CA ILE A 21 -1.04 -4.20 -6.80
C ILE A 21 -0.61 -5.64 -7.13
N ARG A 22 0.67 -5.85 -7.46
CA ARG A 22 1.20 -7.21 -7.74
C ARG A 22 0.99 -8.15 -6.56
N PHE A 23 1.29 -7.70 -5.33
CA PHE A 23 1.08 -8.52 -4.15
C PHE A 23 -0.38 -8.96 -4.02
N ARG A 24 -1.33 -8.10 -4.37
CA ARG A 24 -2.75 -8.43 -4.35
C ARG A 24 -3.12 -9.45 -5.43
N GLU A 25 -2.46 -9.41 -6.59
CA GLU A 25 -2.66 -10.39 -7.67
C GLU A 25 -2.07 -11.76 -7.32
N ASP A 26 -0.85 -11.78 -6.75
CA ASP A 26 -0.14 -13.01 -6.39
C ASP A 26 -0.67 -13.68 -5.12
N PHE A 27 -0.99 -12.90 -4.08
CA PHE A 27 -1.33 -13.41 -2.74
C PHE A 27 -2.80 -13.18 -2.36
N GLY A 28 -3.56 -12.44 -3.17
CA GLY A 28 -4.94 -12.07 -2.88
C GLY A 28 -5.06 -10.81 -2.00
N VAL A 29 -6.25 -10.58 -1.45
CA VAL A 29 -6.53 -9.38 -0.65
C VAL A 29 -5.73 -9.38 0.66
N PHE A 30 -5.32 -8.18 1.09
CA PHE A 30 -4.73 -7.97 2.42
C PHE A 30 -5.75 -8.32 3.49
N LYS A 31 -5.39 -9.15 4.47
CA LYS A 31 -6.26 -9.53 5.59
C LYS A 31 -6.11 -8.58 6.77
N SER A 32 -4.97 -7.91 6.84
CA SER A 32 -4.63 -6.94 7.88
C SER A 32 -3.81 -5.81 7.28
N ILE A 33 -3.80 -4.66 7.94
CA ILE A 33 -2.93 -3.55 7.52
C ILE A 33 -1.46 -3.96 7.62
N ASP A 34 -1.10 -4.77 8.62
CA ASP A 34 0.26 -5.28 8.81
C ASP A 34 0.75 -6.15 7.65
N ASP A 35 -0.14 -6.78 6.86
CA ASP A 35 0.26 -7.49 5.64
C ASP A 35 0.91 -6.56 4.60
N LEU A 36 0.64 -5.24 4.63
CA LEU A 36 1.32 -4.27 3.77
C LEU A 36 2.83 -4.22 4.05
N THR A 37 3.29 -4.57 5.24
CA THR A 37 4.74 -4.66 5.55
C THR A 37 5.46 -5.75 4.78
N ARG A 38 4.72 -6.75 4.25
CA ARG A 38 5.27 -7.80 3.39
C ARG A 38 5.65 -7.26 2.00
N VAL A 39 5.12 -6.09 1.63
CA VAL A 39 5.45 -5.42 0.37
C VAL A 39 6.78 -4.68 0.52
N LYS A 40 7.78 -5.09 -0.25
CA LYS A 40 9.11 -4.46 -0.25
C LYS A 40 8.99 -2.96 -0.56
N GLY A 41 9.44 -2.11 0.37
CA GLY A 41 9.31 -0.64 0.29
C GLY A 41 8.32 -0.05 1.29
N ILE A 42 7.50 -0.88 1.95
CA ILE A 42 6.63 -0.47 3.05
C ILE A 42 7.31 -0.82 4.36
N GLY A 43 8.03 0.14 4.92
CA GLY A 43 8.55 0.05 6.29
C GLY A 43 7.52 0.51 7.33
N PRO A 44 7.82 0.37 8.63
CA PRO A 44 6.91 0.76 9.71
C PRO A 44 6.49 2.23 9.68
N LYS A 45 7.38 3.15 9.24
CA LYS A 45 7.04 4.57 9.06
C LYS A 45 6.01 4.81 7.95
N THR A 46 6.10 4.02 6.87
CA THR A 46 5.16 4.10 5.75
C THR A 46 3.84 3.44 6.13
N LEU A 47 3.90 2.30 6.83
CA LEU A 47 2.75 1.61 7.36
C LEU A 47 1.92 2.49 8.31
N ASP A 48 2.58 3.19 9.24
CA ASP A 48 1.90 4.09 10.19
C ASP A 48 1.13 5.20 9.48
N LYS A 49 1.74 5.78 8.44
CA LYS A 49 1.05 6.75 7.59
C LYS A 49 -0.12 6.11 6.85
N LEU A 50 0.07 4.92 6.25
CA LEU A 50 -0.98 4.20 5.52
C LEU A 50 -2.15 3.79 6.42
N ARG A 51 -1.92 3.47 7.71
CA ARG A 51 -2.98 3.14 8.68
C ARG A 51 -4.05 4.22 8.80
N LYS A 52 -3.71 5.49 8.51
CA LYS A 52 -4.66 6.61 8.54
C LYS A 52 -5.50 6.76 7.28
N TYR A 53 -5.07 6.15 6.17
CA TYR A 53 -5.69 6.30 4.85
C TYR A 53 -6.28 4.99 4.30
N VAL A 54 -5.98 3.86 4.92
CA VAL A 54 -6.37 2.53 4.43
C VAL A 54 -7.21 1.83 5.50
N THR A 55 -8.33 1.26 5.06
CA THR A 55 -9.24 0.42 5.85
C THR A 55 -9.37 -0.92 5.13
N ILE A 56 -9.32 -2.03 5.86
CA ILE A 56 -9.39 -3.41 5.32
C ILE A 56 -10.85 -3.87 5.34
#